data_AF-A0A838N543-F1
#
_entry.id   AF-A0A838N543-F1
#
_cell.length_a   1.000
_cell.length_b   1.000
_cell.length_c   1.000
_cell.angle_alpha   90.00
_cell.angle_beta   90.00
_cell.angle_gamma   90.00
#
_symmetry.space_group_name_H-M   'P 1'
#
loop_
_entity.id
_entity.type
_entity.pdbx_description
1 polymer ?
#
loop_
_entity_poly.entity_id
_entity_poly.type
_entity_poly.pdbx_seq_one_letter_code
_entity_poly.pdbx_strand_id
1 'polypeptide(L)'
;MLVSGVLITHQLSDEAFSWFSRVRRVVDELVVFVDEQRAAPDLHAKLEQLDARILNTRAPQFFNADFGAMVAACRGDWLLKVDYDEELSAEWDDPRWREILRETECTHFWCPRRWLASAETYIACEPWTPDWQLRLFRNRREEIVFPKQLHETMRMNGPAGYLRTLAIHHHDLRLASRAVREAKAAEYERQRPGNGLGFFYLYEDHAPPELPVPTASTFDPAREVLRMDVLSDEEAAQLRVDAEPPPRTVAARSLFWSRTEVTNGSARCVGFGAPFPLNLAYHWLDRASGGPVVFDGERTNLLPTVNPNARAAFRMFVIAPPMAGEYLLRITMVQEHVRWLDAEGSSTVQDFSVSVTPCGG
;
A
#
# COMPACT_ATOMS: atom_id res chain seq x y z
N MET A 1 7.48 -25.97 4.30
CA MET A 1 6.61 -25.05 3.56
C MET A 1 7.48 -24.29 2.59
N LEU A 2 7.19 -24.47 1.30
CA LEU A 2 7.99 -23.98 0.18
C LEU A 2 7.45 -22.64 -0.31
N VAL A 3 8.35 -21.76 -0.73
CA VAL A 3 8.02 -20.44 -1.29
C VAL A 3 8.59 -20.35 -2.70
N SER A 4 7.73 -20.14 -3.69
CA SER A 4 8.14 -19.88 -5.07
C SER A 4 8.27 -18.37 -5.29
N GLY A 5 9.44 -17.92 -5.72
CA GLY A 5 9.59 -16.60 -6.32
C GLY A 5 9.02 -16.62 -7.73
N VAL A 6 8.29 -15.56 -8.11
CA VAL A 6 7.69 -15.45 -9.44
C VAL A 6 8.02 -14.10 -10.05
N LEU A 7 8.58 -14.15 -11.26
CA LEU A 7 8.91 -12.99 -12.07
C LEU A 7 8.30 -13.15 -13.45
N ILE A 8 7.76 -12.07 -14.02
CA ILE A 8 7.60 -11.93 -15.47
C ILE A 8 8.55 -10.84 -15.95
N THR A 9 9.34 -11.14 -16.98
CA THR A 9 10.27 -10.16 -17.52
C THR A 9 10.61 -10.39 -18.99
N HIS A 10 11.07 -9.33 -19.65
CA HIS A 10 11.74 -9.38 -20.94
C HIS A 10 13.19 -8.88 -20.85
N GLN A 11 13.64 -8.46 -19.67
CA GLN A 11 14.98 -7.92 -19.46
C GLN A 11 15.44 -8.10 -18.02
N LEU A 12 16.75 -8.09 -17.81
CA LEU A 12 17.31 -8.05 -16.47
C LEU A 12 18.63 -7.27 -16.53
N SER A 13 18.60 -6.02 -16.07
CA SER A 13 19.82 -5.20 -15.99
C SER A 13 20.84 -5.86 -15.05
N ASP A 14 22.11 -5.46 -15.13
CA ASP A 14 23.15 -6.01 -14.23
C ASP A 14 22.86 -5.68 -12.76
N GLU A 15 22.25 -4.51 -12.52
CA GLU A 15 21.81 -4.12 -11.19
C GLU A 15 20.64 -5.02 -10.71
N ALA A 16 19.62 -5.21 -11.54
CA ALA A 16 18.49 -6.09 -11.22
C ALA A 16 18.92 -7.56 -11.06
N PHE A 17 19.92 -8.02 -11.81
CA PHE A 17 20.50 -9.35 -11.62
C PHE A 17 21.00 -9.57 -10.18
N SER A 18 21.59 -8.54 -9.56
CA SER A 18 22.01 -8.61 -8.16
C SER A 18 20.82 -8.71 -7.19
N TRP A 19 19.71 -8.01 -7.47
CA TRP A 19 18.48 -8.09 -6.67
C TRP A 19 17.83 -9.47 -6.77
N PHE A 20 17.76 -10.02 -7.99
CA PHE A 20 17.21 -11.36 -8.20
C PHE A 20 18.13 -12.46 -7.68
N SER A 21 19.43 -12.20 -7.56
CA SER A 21 20.35 -13.06 -6.81
C SER A 21 20.00 -13.11 -5.33
N ARG A 22 19.56 -11.99 -4.73
CA ARG A 22 18.99 -11.97 -3.36
C ARG A 22 17.66 -12.74 -3.33
N VAL A 23 16.73 -12.44 -4.23
CA VAL A 23 15.44 -13.16 -4.31
C VAL A 23 15.66 -14.67 -4.35
N ARG A 24 16.58 -15.17 -5.18
CA ARG A 24 16.89 -16.60 -5.30
C ARG A 24 17.34 -17.24 -3.98
N ARG A 25 18.03 -16.50 -3.10
CA ARG A 25 18.42 -16.98 -1.76
C ARG A 25 17.25 -16.99 -0.78
N VAL A 26 16.28 -16.10 -0.98
CA VAL A 26 15.09 -15.95 -0.14
C VAL A 26 14.05 -17.04 -0.45
N VAL A 27 13.90 -17.45 -1.71
CA VAL A 27 12.88 -18.41 -2.17
C VAL A 27 13.43 -19.81 -2.43
N ASP A 28 12.56 -20.82 -2.37
CA ASP A 28 12.94 -22.23 -2.58
C ASP A 28 13.09 -22.56 -4.09
N GLU A 29 12.30 -21.92 -4.94
CA GLU A 29 12.44 -21.94 -6.39
C GLU A 29 12.15 -20.55 -6.98
N LEU A 30 12.76 -20.22 -8.11
CA LEU A 30 12.46 -19.00 -8.87
C LEU A 30 11.87 -19.39 -10.22
N VAL A 31 10.60 -19.07 -10.45
CA VAL A 31 9.91 -19.32 -11.72
C VAL A 31 9.84 -18.01 -12.50
N VAL A 32 10.40 -18.01 -13.71
CA VAL A 32 10.52 -16.80 -14.53
C VAL A 32 9.80 -16.98 -15.84
N PHE A 33 8.83 -16.10 -16.09
CA PHE A 33 8.10 -16.00 -17.34
C PHE A 33 8.82 -15.01 -18.26
N VAL A 34 9.42 -15.53 -19.33
CA VAL A 34 10.15 -14.72 -20.31
C VAL A 34 9.24 -14.38 -21.47
N ASP A 35 9.05 -13.08 -21.70
CA ASP A 35 8.41 -12.59 -22.92
C ASP A 35 9.41 -12.61 -24.08
N GLU A 36 9.41 -13.74 -24.79
CA GLU A 36 10.36 -14.05 -25.87
C GLU A 36 10.35 -13.05 -27.02
N GLN A 37 9.24 -12.34 -27.24
CA GLN A 37 9.17 -11.35 -28.33
C GLN A 37 10.00 -10.11 -28.05
N ARG A 38 10.29 -9.85 -26.77
CA ARG A 38 10.93 -8.62 -26.28
C ARG A 38 12.21 -8.91 -25.50
N ALA A 39 12.59 -10.19 -25.39
CA ALA A 39 13.66 -10.65 -24.53
C ALA A 39 15.02 -10.03 -24.93
N ALA A 40 15.72 -9.46 -23.95
CA ALA A 40 17.09 -9.03 -24.10
C ALA A 40 18.02 -10.24 -24.43
N PRO A 41 19.04 -10.08 -25.29
CA PRO A 41 19.86 -11.21 -25.74
C PRO A 41 20.59 -11.98 -24.63
N ASP A 42 20.92 -11.31 -23.53
CA ASP A 42 21.65 -11.86 -22.39
C ASP A 42 20.74 -12.40 -21.28
N LEU A 43 19.41 -12.25 -21.41
CA LEU A 43 18.44 -12.59 -20.38
C LEU A 43 18.52 -14.08 -19.98
N HIS A 44 18.49 -15.00 -20.95
CA HIS A 44 18.51 -16.44 -20.67
C HIS A 44 19.76 -16.86 -19.90
N ALA A 45 20.94 -16.37 -20.30
CA ALA A 45 22.20 -16.65 -19.62
C ALA A 45 22.22 -16.12 -18.17
N LYS A 46 21.59 -14.98 -17.90
CA LYS A 46 21.40 -14.46 -16.55
C LYS A 46 20.43 -15.32 -15.74
N LEU A 47 19.31 -15.74 -16.33
CA LEU A 47 18.33 -16.58 -15.64
C LEU A 47 18.87 -17.98 -15.32
N GLU A 48 19.68 -18.55 -16.19
CA GLU A 48 20.40 -19.81 -15.93
C GLU A 48 21.35 -19.67 -14.73
N GLN A 49 22.09 -18.57 -14.62
CA GLN A 49 22.96 -18.29 -13.46
C GLN A 49 22.18 -18.13 -12.15
N LEU A 50 20.92 -17.67 -12.23
CA LEU A 50 20.03 -17.58 -11.08
C LEU A 50 19.36 -18.90 -10.71
N ASP A 51 19.68 -20.01 -11.41
CA ASP A 51 18.99 -21.30 -11.24
C ASP A 51 17.46 -21.13 -11.34
N ALA A 52 17.03 -20.31 -12.30
CA ALA A 52 15.62 -20.03 -12.54
C ALA A 52 14.99 -21.10 -13.42
N ARG A 53 13.76 -21.48 -13.10
CA ARG A 53 12.91 -22.26 -14.00
C ARG A 53 12.25 -21.32 -15.01
N ILE A 54 12.77 -21.34 -16.24
CA ILE A 54 12.35 -20.47 -17.33
C ILE A 54 11.12 -21.04 -18.03
N LEU A 55 10.09 -20.22 -18.20
CA LEU A 55 8.88 -20.51 -18.96
C LEU A 55 8.64 -19.40 -19.97
N ASN A 56 8.41 -19.77 -21.23
CA ASN A 56 8.25 -18.79 -22.29
C ASN A 56 6.80 -18.37 -22.44
N THR A 57 6.56 -17.06 -22.53
CA THR A 57 5.28 -16.45 -22.86
C THR A 57 5.39 -15.61 -24.12
N ARG A 58 4.26 -15.44 -24.83
CA ARG A 58 4.15 -14.68 -26.08
C ARG A 58 2.91 -13.78 -26.06
N ALA A 59 2.64 -13.17 -24.90
CA ALA A 59 1.49 -12.31 -24.74
C ALA A 59 1.58 -11.10 -25.70
N PRO A 60 0.47 -10.68 -26.34
CA PRO A 60 0.46 -9.51 -27.22
C PRO A 60 0.97 -8.24 -26.52
N GLN A 61 0.76 -8.13 -25.21
CA GLN A 61 1.25 -7.06 -24.34
C GLN A 61 1.92 -7.66 -23.12
N PHE A 62 3.02 -7.05 -22.66
CA PHE A 62 3.79 -7.52 -21.50
C PHE A 62 2.93 -7.61 -20.22
N PHE A 63 2.03 -6.65 -19.98
CA PHE A 63 1.18 -6.60 -18.79
C PHE A 63 -0.05 -7.53 -18.83
N ASN A 64 -0.32 -8.18 -19.97
CA ASN A 64 -1.41 -9.17 -20.13
C ASN A 64 -0.91 -10.60 -19.91
N ALA A 65 -0.03 -10.78 -18.92
CA ALA A 65 0.42 -12.10 -18.52
C ALA A 65 -0.75 -12.96 -18.03
N ASP A 66 -0.76 -14.24 -18.37
CA ASP A 66 -1.68 -15.19 -17.75
C ASP A 66 -1.24 -15.46 -16.31
N PHE A 67 -1.70 -14.61 -15.38
CA PHE A 67 -1.41 -14.77 -13.96
C PHE A 67 -1.86 -16.13 -13.42
N GLY A 68 -2.93 -16.72 -13.98
CA GLY A 68 -3.37 -18.06 -13.61
C GLY A 68 -2.35 -19.14 -13.98
N ALA A 69 -1.75 -19.04 -15.16
CA ALA A 69 -0.64 -19.91 -15.57
C ALA A 69 0.62 -19.66 -14.72
N MET A 70 0.90 -18.41 -14.34
CA MET A 70 2.01 -18.08 -13.45
C MET A 70 1.88 -18.76 -12.09
N VAL A 71 0.70 -18.65 -11.46
CA VAL A 71 0.43 -19.31 -10.18
C VAL A 71 0.52 -20.84 -10.33
N ALA A 72 -0.12 -21.40 -11.38
CA ALA A 72 -0.14 -22.86 -11.59
C ALA A 72 1.23 -23.48 -11.88
N ALA A 73 2.20 -22.71 -12.38
CA ALA A 73 3.55 -23.20 -12.64
C ALA A 73 4.40 -23.38 -11.36
N CYS A 74 4.00 -22.72 -10.28
CA CYS A 74 4.71 -22.69 -9.01
C CYS A 74 4.36 -23.91 -8.16
N ARG A 75 5.38 -24.51 -7.54
CA ARG A 75 5.28 -25.70 -6.68
C ARG A 75 5.22 -25.35 -5.20
N GLY A 76 5.56 -24.12 -4.84
CA GLY A 76 5.55 -23.62 -3.47
C GLY A 76 4.14 -23.53 -2.90
N ASP A 77 4.03 -23.68 -1.58
CA ASP A 77 2.78 -23.45 -0.84
C ASP A 77 2.41 -21.95 -0.83
N TRP A 78 3.44 -21.10 -0.96
CA TRP A 78 3.34 -19.64 -1.05
C TRP A 78 4.09 -19.13 -2.27
N LEU A 79 3.65 -18.00 -2.80
CA LEU A 79 4.27 -17.27 -3.89
C LEU A 79 4.74 -15.91 -3.40
N LEU A 80 5.95 -15.53 -3.80
CA LEU A 80 6.48 -14.18 -3.68
C LEU A 80 6.64 -13.60 -5.10
N LYS A 81 5.72 -12.73 -5.51
CA LYS A 81 5.78 -12.04 -6.80
C LYS A 81 6.65 -10.79 -6.69
N VAL A 82 7.65 -10.66 -7.56
CA VAL A 82 8.54 -9.49 -7.62
C VAL A 82 8.65 -9.03 -9.07
N ASP A 83 8.54 -7.73 -9.33
CA ASP A 83 8.71 -7.18 -10.68
C ASP A 83 10.20 -6.95 -11.00
N TYR A 84 10.57 -6.86 -12.28
CA TYR A 84 11.98 -6.80 -12.68
C TYR A 84 12.71 -5.52 -12.23
N ASP A 85 11.95 -4.47 -11.89
CA ASP A 85 12.40 -3.18 -11.39
C ASP A 85 12.23 -3.05 -9.87
N GLU A 86 12.02 -4.18 -9.17
CA GLU A 86 11.84 -4.26 -7.73
C GLU A 86 13.00 -5.02 -7.04
N GLU A 87 13.45 -4.47 -5.90
CA GLU A 87 14.41 -5.09 -4.98
C GLU A 87 13.73 -5.41 -3.64
N LEU A 88 14.05 -6.57 -3.05
CA LEU A 88 13.63 -6.89 -1.68
C LEU A 88 14.51 -6.12 -0.68
N SER A 89 13.89 -5.50 0.32
CA SER A 89 14.63 -4.86 1.41
C SER A 89 15.51 -5.86 2.17
N ALA A 90 16.52 -5.37 2.89
CA ALA A 90 17.49 -6.22 3.59
C ALA A 90 16.85 -7.13 4.66
N GLU A 91 15.68 -6.76 5.19
CA GLU A 91 14.95 -7.59 6.17
C GLU A 91 14.55 -8.97 5.62
N TRP A 92 14.43 -9.12 4.30
CA TRP A 92 14.14 -10.42 3.67
C TRP A 92 15.29 -11.44 3.79
N ASP A 93 16.51 -10.98 4.06
CA ASP A 93 17.68 -11.84 4.26
C ASP A 93 17.61 -12.64 5.58
N ASP A 94 16.78 -12.20 6.54
CA ASP A 94 16.58 -12.91 7.79
C ASP A 94 15.56 -14.06 7.62
N PRO A 95 15.95 -15.34 7.69
CA PRO A 95 15.05 -16.46 7.38
C PRO A 95 13.87 -16.59 8.33
N ARG A 96 13.87 -15.88 9.47
CA ARG A 96 12.78 -15.90 10.45
C ARG A 96 11.48 -15.31 9.90
N TRP A 97 11.49 -14.58 8.79
CA TRP A 97 10.24 -14.13 8.16
C TRP A 97 9.33 -15.30 7.77
N ARG A 98 9.91 -16.49 7.54
CA ARG A 98 9.15 -17.72 7.23
C ARG A 98 8.34 -18.23 8.42
N GLU A 99 8.63 -17.80 9.65
CA GLU A 99 7.84 -18.12 10.84
C GLU A 99 6.43 -17.53 10.72
N ILE A 100 6.32 -16.30 10.19
CA ILE A 100 5.04 -15.63 9.93
C ILE A 100 4.13 -16.49 9.07
N LEU A 101 4.69 -17.11 8.03
CA LEU A 101 3.91 -17.92 7.10
C LEU A 101 3.41 -19.25 7.72
N ARG A 102 4.08 -19.78 8.76
CA ARG A 102 3.72 -21.05 9.40
C ARG A 102 2.59 -20.91 10.41
N GLU A 103 2.58 -19.80 11.13
CA GLU A 103 1.66 -19.56 12.25
C GLU A 103 0.41 -18.75 11.85
N THR A 104 0.35 -18.29 10.59
CA THR A 104 -0.68 -17.37 10.13
C THR A 104 -1.94 -18.05 9.59
N GLU A 105 -3.08 -17.46 9.95
CA GLU A 105 -4.36 -17.70 9.28
C GLU A 105 -4.48 -16.93 7.95
N CYS A 106 -3.60 -15.96 7.69
CA CYS A 106 -3.63 -15.13 6.49
C CYS A 106 -3.52 -15.97 5.22
N THR A 107 -4.26 -15.57 4.19
CA THR A 107 -4.09 -16.11 2.83
C THR A 107 -3.09 -15.28 2.02
N HIS A 108 -2.86 -14.03 2.41
CA HIS A 108 -1.98 -13.11 1.72
C HIS A 108 -1.45 -11.98 2.60
N PHE A 109 -0.36 -11.39 2.12
CA PHE A 109 0.34 -10.29 2.76
C PHE A 109 0.56 -9.13 1.78
N TRP A 110 0.28 -7.94 2.29
CA TRP A 110 0.58 -6.66 1.65
C TRP A 110 1.95 -6.18 2.13
N CYS A 111 2.89 -6.06 1.20
CA CYS A 111 4.22 -5.52 1.45
C CYS A 111 4.21 -4.01 1.20
N PRO A 112 4.88 -3.20 2.03
CA PRO A 112 5.04 -1.79 1.75
C PRO A 112 6.05 -1.60 0.61
N ARG A 113 5.64 -0.91 -0.46
CA ARG A 113 6.52 -0.50 -1.55
C ARG A 113 7.07 0.89 -1.29
N ARG A 114 8.38 1.06 -1.44
CA ARG A 114 9.08 2.35 -1.39
C ARG A 114 9.50 2.73 -2.80
N TRP A 115 9.02 3.88 -3.27
CA TRP A 115 9.41 4.44 -4.56
C TRP A 115 10.76 5.16 -4.41
N LEU A 116 11.82 4.54 -4.93
CA LEU A 116 13.17 5.09 -4.80
C LEU A 116 13.41 6.20 -5.81
N ALA A 117 13.60 7.42 -5.32
CA ALA A 117 13.98 8.58 -6.12
C ALA A 117 15.49 8.55 -6.47
N SER A 118 16.30 7.93 -5.62
CA SER A 118 17.72 7.67 -5.84
C SER A 118 18.14 6.33 -5.23
N ALA A 119 19.43 5.99 -5.24
CA ALA A 119 19.93 4.80 -4.53
C ALA A 119 19.80 4.93 -3.00
N GLU A 120 19.69 6.15 -2.47
CA GLU A 120 19.74 6.44 -1.04
C GLU A 120 18.43 7.02 -0.49
N THR A 121 17.51 7.46 -1.35
CA THR A 121 16.29 8.17 -0.97
C THR A 121 15.03 7.55 -1.58
N TYR A 122 13.92 7.67 -0.85
CA TYR A 122 12.58 7.28 -1.32
C TYR A 122 11.55 8.38 -1.04
N ILE A 123 10.47 8.37 -1.81
CA ILE A 123 9.37 9.34 -1.66
C ILE A 123 8.52 8.96 -0.45
N ALA A 124 8.53 9.80 0.58
CA ALA A 124 7.97 9.48 1.90
C ALA A 124 6.66 10.23 2.19
N CYS A 125 5.77 10.28 1.21
CA CYS A 125 4.43 10.82 1.39
C CYS A 125 3.41 10.09 0.51
N GLU A 126 2.14 10.24 0.84
CA GLU A 126 1.07 9.77 -0.04
C GLU A 126 1.12 10.49 -1.40
N PRO A 127 0.75 9.81 -2.49
CA PRO A 127 0.35 8.39 -2.57
C PRO A 127 1.50 7.38 -2.69
N TRP A 128 2.77 7.81 -2.72
CA TRP A 128 3.93 6.91 -2.88
C TRP A 128 4.26 6.08 -1.64
N THR A 129 3.99 6.61 -0.44
CA THR A 129 4.20 5.89 0.82
C THR A 129 3.09 6.23 1.82
N PRO A 130 2.42 5.24 2.45
CA PRO A 130 2.57 3.80 2.21
C PRO A 130 1.86 3.36 0.93
N ASP A 131 2.58 2.71 0.02
CA ASP A 131 2.02 2.04 -1.15
C ASP A 131 1.98 0.53 -0.90
N TRP A 132 0.79 -0.01 -0.64
CA TRP A 132 0.60 -1.41 -0.26
C TRP A 132 0.49 -2.32 -1.48
N GLN A 133 1.40 -3.28 -1.59
CA GLN A 133 1.46 -4.20 -2.72
C GLN A 133 1.25 -5.66 -2.29
N LEU A 134 0.24 -6.32 -2.85
CA LEU A 134 -0.01 -7.74 -2.61
C LEU A 134 1.06 -8.57 -3.33
N ARG A 135 2.05 -9.06 -2.58
CA ARG A 135 3.26 -9.67 -3.15
C ARG A 135 3.54 -11.07 -2.60
N LEU A 136 3.08 -11.38 -1.39
CA LEU A 136 3.27 -12.69 -0.76
C LEU A 136 1.93 -13.35 -0.47
N PHE A 137 1.65 -14.52 -1.05
CA PHE A 137 0.31 -15.12 -0.97
C PHE A 137 0.29 -16.63 -1.15
N ARG A 138 -0.76 -17.29 -0.66
CA ARG A 138 -0.93 -18.75 -0.76
C ARG A 138 -1.16 -19.19 -2.20
N ASN A 139 -0.59 -20.34 -2.55
CA ASN A 139 -0.79 -20.99 -3.85
C ASN A 139 -2.15 -21.70 -3.92
N ARG A 140 -3.24 -20.94 -3.89
CA ARG A 140 -4.62 -21.44 -3.96
C ARG A 140 -5.36 -20.71 -5.06
N ARG A 141 -5.19 -21.19 -6.29
CA ARG A 141 -5.68 -20.51 -7.49
C ARG A 141 -7.17 -20.20 -7.46
N GLU A 142 -7.96 -21.09 -6.88
CA GLU A 142 -9.41 -20.97 -6.70
C GLU A 142 -9.82 -19.84 -5.75
N GLU A 143 -8.91 -19.38 -4.87
CA GLU A 143 -9.13 -18.26 -3.96
C GLU A 143 -8.65 -16.91 -4.54
N ILE A 144 -8.08 -16.91 -5.75
CA ILE A 144 -7.47 -15.72 -6.37
C ILE A 144 -8.34 -15.18 -7.50
N VAL A 145 -8.67 -13.91 -7.41
CA VAL A 145 -9.28 -13.13 -8.50
C VAL A 145 -8.18 -12.31 -9.17
N PHE A 146 -7.82 -12.71 -10.39
CA PHE A 146 -6.78 -12.07 -11.17
C PHE A 146 -7.25 -10.74 -11.79
N PRO A 147 -6.38 -9.72 -11.86
CA PRO A 147 -6.68 -8.47 -12.52
C PRO A 147 -6.89 -8.71 -14.02
N LYS A 148 -7.81 -7.95 -14.62
CA LYS A 148 -8.12 -8.00 -16.06
C LYS A 148 -7.64 -6.76 -16.79
N GLN A 149 -7.37 -5.69 -16.07
CA GLN A 149 -6.94 -4.41 -16.62
C GLN A 149 -5.67 -3.91 -15.93
N LEU A 150 -4.93 -3.05 -16.63
CA LEU A 150 -3.78 -2.31 -16.10
C LEU A 150 -4.15 -1.58 -14.80
N HIS A 151 -3.32 -1.67 -13.76
CA HIS A 151 -3.56 -1.06 -12.43
C HIS A 151 -4.78 -1.60 -11.68
N GLU A 152 -5.34 -2.76 -12.05
CA GLU A 152 -6.16 -3.53 -11.14
C GLU A 152 -5.29 -4.38 -10.23
N THR A 153 -5.65 -4.47 -8.95
CA THR A 153 -4.94 -5.30 -7.99
C THR A 153 -5.53 -6.70 -7.96
N MET A 154 -4.66 -7.71 -7.83
CA MET A 154 -5.07 -9.07 -7.52
C MET A 154 -5.83 -9.10 -6.19
N ARG A 155 -6.96 -9.81 -6.16
CA ARG A 155 -7.77 -9.95 -4.96
C ARG A 155 -7.76 -11.39 -4.48
N MET A 156 -7.77 -11.57 -3.17
CA MET A 156 -7.73 -12.88 -2.55
C MET A 156 -8.83 -13.01 -1.52
N ASN A 157 -9.42 -14.19 -1.46
CA ASN A 157 -10.37 -14.53 -0.42
C ASN A 157 -9.62 -14.82 0.89
N GLY A 158 -10.24 -14.48 2.02
CA GLY A 158 -9.70 -14.76 3.36
C GLY A 158 -8.87 -13.60 3.97
N PRO A 159 -8.35 -13.81 5.19
CA PRO A 159 -7.69 -12.77 5.97
C PRO A 159 -6.38 -12.29 5.32
N ALA A 160 -6.18 -10.98 5.38
CA ALA A 160 -4.98 -10.29 4.89
C ALA A 160 -4.09 -9.87 6.06
N GLY A 161 -2.77 -10.01 5.90
CA GLY A 161 -1.79 -9.37 6.77
C GLY A 161 -1.12 -8.19 6.08
N TYR A 162 -0.69 -7.19 6.83
CA TYR A 162 0.13 -6.08 6.33
C TYR A 162 1.51 -6.16 6.96
N LEU A 163 2.56 -6.17 6.15
CA LEU A 163 3.93 -6.29 6.64
C LEU A 163 4.50 -4.92 7.01
N ARG A 164 5.34 -4.85 8.03
CA ARG A 164 5.92 -3.60 8.52
C ARG A 164 7.25 -3.28 7.84
N THR A 165 8.17 -4.24 7.83
CA THR A 165 9.58 -4.01 7.46
C THR A 165 10.02 -4.77 6.22
N LEU A 166 9.37 -5.91 5.92
CA LEU A 166 9.55 -6.70 4.69
C LEU A 166 9.00 -5.94 3.49
N ALA A 167 9.77 -4.94 3.07
CA ALA A 167 9.40 -3.99 2.05
C ALA A 167 9.93 -4.40 0.68
N ILE A 168 9.42 -3.71 -0.33
CA ILE A 168 9.94 -3.77 -1.69
C ILE A 168 10.38 -2.37 -2.08
N HIS A 169 11.57 -2.26 -2.66
CA HIS A 169 12.09 -1.03 -3.22
C HIS A 169 11.82 -1.03 -4.73
N HIS A 170 11.13 -0.02 -5.22
CA HIS A 170 10.78 0.10 -6.64
C HIS A 170 11.65 1.16 -7.29
N HIS A 171 12.39 0.77 -8.32
CA HIS A 171 13.49 1.56 -8.85
C HIS A 171 13.18 2.24 -10.19
N ASP A 172 11.96 2.11 -10.71
CA ASP A 172 11.57 2.68 -12.01
C ASP A 172 11.87 4.19 -12.11
N LEU A 173 11.71 4.96 -11.01
CA LEU A 173 11.95 6.41 -11.02
C LEU A 173 13.41 6.79 -11.27
N ARG A 174 14.34 6.02 -10.71
CA ARG A 174 15.78 6.27 -10.84
C ARG A 174 16.40 5.55 -12.05
N LEU A 175 15.84 4.42 -12.48
CA LEU A 175 16.36 3.64 -13.60
C LEU A 175 15.88 4.18 -14.95
N ALA A 176 14.62 4.60 -15.04
CA ALA A 176 14.06 5.13 -16.26
C ALA A 176 14.25 6.65 -16.33
N SER A 177 14.76 7.13 -17.46
CA SER A 177 14.81 8.58 -17.71
C SER A 177 13.40 9.17 -17.68
N ARG A 178 13.30 10.46 -17.37
CA ARG A 178 12.01 11.17 -17.36
C ARG A 178 11.24 10.98 -18.67
N ALA A 179 11.90 11.07 -19.82
CA ALA A 179 11.27 10.86 -21.13
C ALA A 179 10.69 9.45 -21.30
N VAL A 180 11.37 8.42 -20.79
CA VAL A 180 10.85 7.03 -20.79
C VAL A 180 9.63 6.91 -19.88
N ARG A 181 9.66 7.54 -18.70
CA ARG A 181 8.52 7.57 -17.77
C ARG A 181 7.32 8.33 -18.32
N GLU A 182 7.54 9.44 -19.02
CA GLU A 182 6.49 10.20 -19.72
C GLU A 182 5.83 9.35 -20.81
N ALA A 183 6.63 8.64 -21.62
CA ALA A 183 6.11 7.72 -22.63
C ALA A 183 5.29 6.57 -22.01
N LYS A 184 5.78 5.99 -20.90
CA LYS A 184 5.09 4.96 -20.11
C LYS A 184 3.76 5.48 -19.56
N ALA A 185 3.76 6.64 -18.91
CA ALA A 185 2.56 7.27 -18.38
C ALA A 185 1.54 7.58 -19.48
N ALA A 186 1.98 8.09 -20.64
CA ALA A 186 1.10 8.35 -21.77
C ALA A 186 0.51 7.06 -22.38
N GLU A 187 1.29 5.97 -22.41
CA GLU A 187 0.78 4.66 -22.85
C GLU A 187 -0.25 4.10 -21.87
N TYR A 188 0.01 4.19 -20.57
CA TYR A 188 -0.93 3.76 -19.54
C TYR A 188 -2.24 4.56 -19.60
N GLU A 189 -2.16 5.87 -19.83
CA GLU A 189 -3.33 6.71 -20.02
C GLU A 189 -4.11 6.35 -21.29
N ARG A 190 -3.43 6.00 -22.39
CA ARG A 190 -4.10 5.48 -23.60
C ARG A 190 -4.82 4.17 -23.36
N GLN A 191 -4.23 3.26 -22.59
CA GLN A 191 -4.80 1.94 -22.31
C GLN A 191 -5.95 2.00 -21.29
N ARG A 192 -5.86 2.87 -20.29
CA ARG A 192 -6.87 3.03 -19.24
C ARG A 192 -7.10 4.52 -18.92
N PRO A 193 -7.83 5.25 -19.77
CA PRO A 193 -8.07 6.68 -19.59
C PRO A 193 -8.64 7.01 -18.20
N GLY A 194 -8.07 8.01 -17.54
CA GLY A 194 -8.42 8.44 -16.18
C GLY A 194 -7.83 7.55 -15.07
N ASN A 195 -7.17 6.44 -15.41
CA ASN A 195 -6.57 5.52 -14.44
C ASN A 195 -5.19 5.00 -14.90
N GLY A 196 -4.47 5.83 -15.68
CA GLY A 196 -3.08 5.57 -16.06
C GLY A 196 -2.06 5.81 -14.94
N LEU A 197 -2.49 6.42 -13.82
CA LEU A 197 -1.67 6.66 -12.63
C LEU A 197 -0.30 7.32 -12.91
N GLY A 198 -0.22 8.15 -13.95
CA GLY A 198 1.02 8.76 -14.43
C GLY A 198 1.75 9.60 -13.37
N PHE A 199 1.02 10.16 -12.41
CA PHE A 199 1.58 10.94 -11.30
C PHE A 199 2.59 10.13 -10.47
N PHE A 200 2.42 8.81 -10.31
CA PHE A 200 3.41 7.99 -9.60
C PHE A 200 4.77 8.04 -10.29
N TYR A 201 4.77 8.07 -11.62
CA TYR A 201 5.95 8.05 -12.46
C TYR A 201 6.52 9.45 -12.71
N LEU A 202 5.71 10.51 -12.65
CA LEU A 202 6.12 11.90 -12.87
C LEU A 202 6.17 12.67 -11.55
N TYR A 203 6.76 12.04 -10.53
CA TYR A 203 6.75 12.55 -9.16
C TYR A 203 7.40 13.93 -9.01
N GLU A 204 8.37 14.26 -9.86
CA GLU A 204 9.07 15.55 -9.82
C GLU A 204 8.14 16.74 -10.02
N ASP A 205 7.02 16.53 -10.72
CA ASP A 205 6.01 17.56 -10.96
C ASP A 205 5.24 17.92 -9.67
N HIS A 206 5.44 17.15 -8.60
CA HIS A 206 4.79 17.31 -7.30
C HIS A 206 5.76 17.68 -6.17
N ALA A 207 7.08 17.68 -6.44
CA ALA A 207 8.14 17.95 -5.46
C ALA A 207 7.93 17.28 -4.09
N PRO A 208 7.65 15.96 -4.03
CA PRO A 208 7.32 15.32 -2.77
C PRO A 208 8.57 15.21 -1.87
N PRO A 209 8.40 15.19 -0.54
CA PRO A 209 9.51 15.01 0.37
C PRO A 209 10.15 13.63 0.17
N GLU A 210 11.47 13.63 0.12
CA GLU A 210 12.30 12.43 0.10
C GLU A 210 12.92 12.18 1.47
N LEU A 211 12.93 10.93 1.91
CA LEU A 211 13.64 10.50 3.11
C LEU A 211 14.72 9.47 2.76
N PRO A 212 15.77 9.33 3.58
CA PRO A 212 16.75 8.26 3.41
C PRO A 212 16.07 6.88 3.46
N VAL A 213 16.50 5.96 2.61
CA VAL A 213 16.09 4.56 2.67
C VAL A 213 16.49 4.01 4.05
N PRO A 214 15.57 3.39 4.80
CA PRO A 214 15.89 2.86 6.12
C PRO A 214 17.02 1.83 6.06
N THR A 215 17.98 1.93 6.98
CA THR A 215 18.94 0.85 7.20
C THR A 215 18.22 -0.38 7.73
N ALA A 216 18.77 -1.57 7.45
CA ALA A 216 18.22 -2.83 7.93
C ALA A 216 18.00 -2.76 9.45
N SER A 217 16.75 -2.88 9.87
CA SER A 217 16.40 -2.93 11.29
C SER A 217 16.55 -4.36 11.84
N THR A 218 16.60 -4.51 13.17
CA THR A 218 16.49 -5.85 13.77
C THR A 218 15.13 -6.42 13.43
N PHE A 219 15.12 -7.40 12.53
CA PHE A 219 13.91 -8.09 12.13
C PHE A 219 13.32 -8.86 13.34
N ASP A 220 12.03 -8.69 13.56
CA ASP A 220 11.27 -9.33 14.63
C ASP A 220 9.97 -9.91 14.05
N PRO A 221 9.91 -11.24 13.80
CA PRO A 221 8.74 -11.90 13.24
C PRO A 221 7.46 -11.64 14.03
N ALA A 222 7.57 -11.56 15.36
CA ALA A 222 6.42 -11.42 16.25
C ALA A 222 5.72 -10.06 16.11
N ARG A 223 6.40 -9.06 15.55
CA ARG A 223 5.86 -7.72 15.33
C ARG A 223 5.71 -7.38 13.85
N GLU A 224 6.12 -8.26 12.94
CA GLU A 224 6.22 -7.93 11.53
C GLU A 224 4.87 -7.76 10.85
N VAL A 225 3.88 -8.55 11.25
CA VAL A 225 2.50 -8.40 10.78
C VAL A 225 1.83 -7.30 11.62
N LEU A 226 1.42 -6.21 10.96
CA LEU A 226 0.65 -5.15 11.59
C LEU A 226 -0.68 -5.73 12.10
N ARG A 227 -0.91 -5.55 13.39
CA ARG A 227 -2.07 -6.09 14.09
C ARG A 227 -2.76 -5.02 14.92
N MET A 228 -4.08 -5.06 14.92
CA MET A 228 -4.91 -4.28 15.84
C MET A 228 -5.98 -5.19 16.44
N ASP A 229 -5.93 -5.35 17.75
CA ASP A 229 -6.99 -6.01 18.51
C ASP A 229 -8.09 -5.00 18.89
N VAL A 230 -9.26 -5.49 19.26
CA VAL A 230 -10.36 -4.65 19.76
C VAL A 230 -9.88 -3.84 20.96
N LEU A 231 -10.06 -2.52 20.91
CA LEU A 231 -9.80 -1.65 22.05
C LEU A 231 -10.92 -1.79 23.07
N SER A 232 -10.56 -1.96 24.34
CA SER A 232 -11.49 -1.72 25.44
C SER A 232 -11.93 -0.26 25.48
N ASP A 233 -13.03 0.04 26.17
CA ASP A 233 -13.50 1.41 26.31
C ASP A 233 -12.52 2.29 27.09
N GLU A 234 -11.80 1.71 28.07
CA GLU A 234 -10.77 2.41 28.82
C GLU A 234 -9.56 2.77 27.95
N GLU A 235 -9.12 1.87 27.06
CA GLU A 235 -8.02 2.16 26.12
C GLU A 235 -8.47 3.19 25.06
N ALA A 236 -9.68 3.07 24.53
CA ALA A 236 -10.23 4.01 23.56
C ALA A 236 -10.39 5.42 24.15
N ALA A 237 -10.79 5.53 25.42
CA ALA A 237 -10.92 6.81 26.13
C ALA A 237 -9.58 7.53 26.35
N GLN A 238 -8.44 6.82 26.22
CA GLN A 238 -7.10 7.39 26.30
C GLN A 238 -6.56 7.87 24.94
N LEU A 239 -7.33 7.70 23.87
CA LEU A 239 -7.01 8.26 22.56
C LEU A 239 -7.50 9.71 22.46
N ARG A 240 -6.73 10.53 21.77
CA ARG A 240 -7.10 11.91 21.48
C ARG A 240 -6.80 12.26 20.04
N VAL A 241 -7.74 12.99 19.43
CA VAL A 241 -7.61 13.56 18.09
C VAL A 241 -7.51 15.07 18.23
N ASP A 242 -6.48 15.65 17.63
CA ASP A 242 -6.28 17.10 17.51
C ASP A 242 -6.09 17.44 16.03
N ALA A 243 -7.15 17.96 15.41
CA ALA A 243 -7.16 18.29 14.00
C ALA A 243 -6.98 19.80 13.81
N GLU A 244 -6.13 20.17 12.85
CA GLU A 244 -6.04 21.56 12.42
C GLU A 244 -7.35 21.99 11.76
N PRO A 245 -7.83 23.23 12.01
CA PRO A 245 -9.06 23.73 11.41
C PRO A 245 -9.02 23.61 9.88
N PRO A 246 -10.00 22.94 9.26
CA PRO A 246 -10.09 22.82 7.81
C PRO A 246 -10.49 24.17 7.17
N PRO A 247 -10.45 24.29 5.84
CA PRO A 247 -11.00 25.45 5.15
C PRO A 247 -12.45 25.71 5.56
N ARG A 248 -12.78 26.95 5.92
CA ARG A 248 -14.14 27.35 6.31
C ARG A 248 -15.15 27.27 5.16
N THR A 249 -14.65 27.30 3.93
CA THR A 249 -15.46 27.23 2.72
C THR A 249 -14.80 26.28 1.74
N VAL A 250 -15.57 25.32 1.25
CA VAL A 250 -15.13 24.31 0.27
C VAL A 250 -16.20 24.16 -0.82
N ALA A 251 -15.80 23.78 -2.02
CA ALA A 251 -16.78 23.49 -3.08
C ALA A 251 -17.41 22.10 -2.85
N ALA A 252 -18.66 21.91 -3.28
CA ALA A 252 -19.30 20.61 -3.25
C ALA A 252 -18.44 19.55 -3.97
N ARG A 253 -18.36 18.34 -3.39
CA ARG A 253 -17.50 17.22 -3.85
C ARG A 253 -16.00 17.50 -3.91
N SER A 254 -15.52 18.66 -3.44
CA SER A 254 -14.09 18.94 -3.44
C SER A 254 -13.36 18.11 -2.38
N LEU A 255 -12.12 17.74 -2.69
CA LEU A 255 -11.20 17.11 -1.77
C LEU A 255 -10.31 18.17 -1.12
N PHE A 256 -10.14 18.10 0.19
CA PHE A 256 -9.17 18.90 0.92
C PHE A 256 -8.46 18.06 1.97
N TRP A 257 -7.36 18.57 2.51
CA TRP A 257 -6.55 17.89 3.50
C TRP A 257 -6.75 18.52 4.88
N SER A 258 -6.77 17.70 5.93
CA SER A 258 -6.70 18.11 7.33
C SER A 258 -5.52 17.43 8.00
N ARG A 259 -4.61 18.23 8.56
CA ARG A 259 -3.51 17.70 9.38
C ARG A 259 -4.08 17.37 10.76
N THR A 260 -3.98 16.09 11.13
CA THR A 260 -4.60 15.56 12.35
C THR A 260 -3.58 14.78 13.16
N GLU A 261 -3.33 15.24 14.38
CA GLU A 261 -2.50 14.54 15.36
C GLU A 261 -3.35 13.57 16.17
N VAL A 262 -2.89 12.32 16.26
CA VAL A 262 -3.44 11.32 17.18
C VAL A 262 -2.47 11.15 18.32
N THR A 263 -2.95 11.36 19.54
CA THR A 263 -2.22 11.04 20.77
C THR A 263 -2.77 9.74 21.35
N ASN A 264 -1.88 8.81 21.65
CA ASN A 264 -2.20 7.53 22.27
C ASN A 264 -1.70 7.52 23.72
N GLY A 265 -2.59 7.75 24.68
CA GLY A 265 -2.29 7.64 26.11
C GLY A 265 -2.37 6.22 26.66
N SER A 266 -2.81 5.24 25.86
CA SER A 266 -3.01 3.87 26.31
C SER A 266 -1.70 3.07 26.40
N ALA A 267 -1.77 1.90 27.03
CA ALA A 267 -0.66 0.95 27.08
C ALA A 267 -0.50 0.11 25.79
N ARG A 268 -1.41 0.24 24.81
CA ARG A 268 -1.36 -0.50 23.55
C ARG A 268 -0.81 0.34 22.41
N CYS A 269 -0.13 -0.29 21.48
CA CYS A 269 0.14 0.33 20.18
C CYS A 269 -1.17 0.35 19.37
N VAL A 270 -1.48 1.46 18.70
CA VAL A 270 -2.69 1.59 17.87
C VAL A 270 -2.33 1.88 16.43
N GLY A 271 -3.07 1.32 15.47
CA GLY A 271 -2.72 1.48 14.07
C GLY A 271 -3.63 0.77 13.07
N PHE A 272 -3.21 0.84 11.81
CA PHE A 272 -3.80 0.12 10.69
C PHE A 272 -3.22 -1.31 10.61
N GLY A 273 -3.87 -2.25 11.29
CA GLY A 273 -3.50 -3.67 11.26
C GLY A 273 -4.72 -4.57 11.39
N ALA A 274 -4.75 -5.69 10.66
CA ALA A 274 -5.84 -6.66 10.78
C ALA A 274 -5.83 -7.35 12.16
N PRO A 275 -6.95 -7.90 12.67
CA PRO A 275 -8.27 -7.96 12.05
C PRO A 275 -9.16 -6.74 12.30
N PHE A 276 -8.84 -5.86 13.25
CA PHE A 276 -9.67 -4.69 13.59
C PHE A 276 -8.92 -3.37 13.40
N PRO A 277 -8.55 -2.98 12.15
CA PRO A 277 -7.82 -1.75 11.89
C PRO A 277 -8.44 -0.54 12.56
N LEU A 278 -7.60 0.33 13.13
CA LEU A 278 -8.01 1.63 13.64
C LEU A 278 -7.62 2.70 12.60
N ASN A 279 -8.60 3.46 12.15
CA ASN A 279 -8.44 4.51 11.14
C ASN A 279 -8.92 5.85 11.67
N LEU A 280 -8.34 6.93 11.14
CA LEU A 280 -8.98 8.23 11.16
C LEU A 280 -10.05 8.27 10.07
N ALA A 281 -11.18 8.91 10.36
CA ALA A 281 -12.30 9.06 9.43
C ALA A 281 -13.12 10.30 9.82
N TYR A 282 -14.24 10.53 9.15
CA TYR A 282 -15.09 11.68 9.43
C TYR A 282 -16.56 11.42 9.13
N HIS A 283 -17.40 12.26 9.74
CA HIS A 283 -18.80 12.43 9.38
C HIS A 283 -19.03 13.85 8.87
N TRP A 284 -19.97 14.00 7.95
CA TRP A 284 -20.59 15.29 7.67
C TRP A 284 -21.98 15.32 8.29
N LEU A 285 -22.24 16.29 9.14
CA LEU A 285 -23.54 16.50 9.78
C LEU A 285 -24.17 17.78 9.23
N ASP A 286 -25.48 17.77 9.01
CA ASP A 286 -26.23 18.98 8.68
C ASP A 286 -26.20 19.94 9.88
N ARG A 287 -25.86 21.21 9.64
CA ARG A 287 -25.64 22.17 10.73
C ARG A 287 -26.93 22.51 11.50
N ALA A 288 -28.08 22.44 10.85
CA ALA A 288 -29.36 22.85 11.46
C ALA A 288 -29.99 21.71 12.28
N SER A 289 -30.01 20.50 11.72
CA SER A 289 -30.63 19.32 12.34
C SER A 289 -29.66 18.50 13.20
N GLY A 290 -28.35 18.61 12.96
CA GLY A 290 -27.33 17.74 13.55
C GLY A 290 -27.32 16.32 12.97
N GLY A 291 -28.18 16.02 12.01
CA GLY A 291 -28.30 14.69 11.40
C GLY A 291 -27.14 14.38 10.44
N PRO A 292 -26.74 13.11 10.29
CA PRO A 292 -25.66 12.73 9.39
C PRO A 292 -26.09 12.88 7.92
N VAL A 293 -25.28 13.63 7.18
CA VAL A 293 -25.34 13.78 5.71
C VAL A 293 -24.39 12.78 5.06
N VAL A 294 -23.20 12.60 5.64
CA VAL A 294 -22.27 11.52 5.33
C VAL A 294 -21.92 10.85 6.65
N PHE A 295 -22.41 9.64 6.85
CA PHE A 295 -22.07 8.85 8.04
C PHE A 295 -20.79 8.04 7.86
N ASP A 296 -20.43 7.62 6.65
CA ASP A 296 -19.25 6.77 6.45
C ASP A 296 -18.24 7.49 5.56
N GLY A 297 -17.38 8.30 6.18
CA GLY A 297 -16.33 9.04 5.49
C GLY A 297 -15.17 8.15 5.02
N GLU A 298 -14.28 8.75 4.24
CA GLU A 298 -13.08 8.07 3.75
C GLU A 298 -12.06 7.81 4.88
N ARG A 299 -11.33 6.70 4.76
CA ARG A 299 -10.41 6.23 5.79
C ARG A 299 -9.03 6.82 5.55
N THR A 300 -8.40 7.28 6.61
CA THR A 300 -6.97 7.60 6.64
C THR A 300 -6.29 6.61 7.58
N ASN A 301 -5.40 5.79 7.02
CA ASN A 301 -4.71 4.74 7.76
C ASN A 301 -3.75 5.33 8.79
N LEU A 302 -3.75 4.78 10.01
CA LEU A 302 -2.79 5.14 11.05
C LEU A 302 -1.42 4.49 10.80
N LEU A 303 -0.67 5.09 9.87
CA LEU A 303 0.68 4.69 9.48
C LEU A 303 1.64 5.89 9.50
N PRO A 304 2.73 5.84 10.29
CA PRO A 304 3.14 4.75 11.17
C PRO A 304 2.15 4.53 12.33
N THR A 305 2.19 3.33 12.93
CA THR A 305 1.41 3.02 14.13
C THR A 305 1.78 3.95 15.29
N VAL A 306 0.81 4.34 16.12
CA VAL A 306 1.04 5.21 17.28
C VAL A 306 1.35 4.34 18.50
N ASN A 307 2.61 4.35 18.93
CA ASN A 307 3.08 3.62 20.11
C ASN A 307 2.38 4.11 21.41
N PRO A 308 2.41 3.30 22.49
CA PRO A 308 1.97 3.73 23.81
C PRO A 308 2.63 5.04 24.24
N ASN A 309 1.86 5.95 24.81
CA ASN A 309 2.29 7.27 25.29
C ASN A 309 2.97 8.15 24.21
N ALA A 310 2.66 7.93 22.94
CA ALA A 310 3.20 8.67 21.81
C ALA A 310 2.13 9.45 21.07
N ARG A 311 2.57 10.30 20.14
CA ARG A 311 1.72 10.99 19.19
C ARG A 311 2.27 10.88 17.79
N ALA A 312 1.40 10.92 16.79
CA ALA A 312 1.78 10.98 15.39
C ALA A 312 0.80 11.89 14.62
N ALA A 313 1.33 12.60 13.63
CA ALA A 313 0.53 13.46 12.76
C ALA A 313 0.24 12.72 11.45
N PHE A 314 -1.01 12.78 11.03
CA PHE A 314 -1.53 12.19 9.81
C PHE A 314 -2.12 13.28 8.93
N ARG A 315 -2.06 13.09 7.62
CA ARG A 315 -2.68 14.00 6.66
C ARG A 315 -3.95 13.34 6.13
N MET A 316 -5.08 13.66 6.74
CA MET A 316 -6.38 13.12 6.34
C MET A 316 -6.86 13.80 5.06
N PHE A 317 -7.41 13.05 4.12
CA PHE A 317 -8.19 13.62 3.02
C PHE A 317 -9.67 13.57 3.35
N VAL A 318 -10.39 14.63 3.01
CA VAL A 318 -11.82 14.78 3.27
C VAL A 318 -12.50 15.20 1.98
N ILE A 319 -13.63 14.56 1.67
CA ILE A 319 -14.47 14.87 0.51
C ILE A 319 -15.70 15.62 1.00
N ALA A 320 -15.92 16.82 0.49
CA ALA A 320 -17.07 17.65 0.84
C ALA A 320 -18.39 17.04 0.31
N PRO A 321 -19.53 17.25 1.00
CA PRO A 321 -20.84 16.82 0.55
C PRO A 321 -21.18 17.31 -0.88
N PRO A 322 -22.07 16.61 -1.61
CA PRO A 322 -22.43 16.98 -2.96
C PRO A 322 -23.40 18.18 -3.02
N MET A 323 -24.03 18.53 -1.91
CA MET A 323 -24.98 19.64 -1.83
C MET A 323 -24.34 20.83 -1.13
N ALA A 324 -24.63 22.02 -1.63
CA ALA A 324 -24.26 23.26 -0.97
C ALA A 324 -25.08 23.46 0.31
N GLY A 325 -24.48 24.09 1.31
CA GLY A 325 -25.10 24.29 2.61
C GLY A 325 -24.09 24.50 3.73
N GLU A 326 -24.59 24.68 4.95
CA GLU A 326 -23.76 24.76 6.15
C GLU A 326 -23.73 23.40 6.83
N TYR A 327 -22.51 22.91 7.10
CA TYR A 327 -22.30 21.60 7.68
C TYR A 327 -21.36 21.66 8.88
N LEU A 328 -21.43 20.61 9.69
CA LEU A 328 -20.40 20.25 10.65
C LEU A 328 -19.57 19.11 10.07
N LEU A 329 -18.28 19.33 9.89
CA LEU A 329 -17.31 18.25 9.68
C LEU A 329 -16.89 17.74 11.06
N ARG A 330 -17.25 16.49 11.36
CA ARG A 330 -16.79 15.76 12.55
C ARG A 330 -15.63 14.87 12.17
N ILE A 331 -14.42 15.23 12.57
CA ILE A 331 -13.24 14.36 12.46
C ILE A 331 -13.22 13.43 13.67
N THR A 332 -13.05 12.13 13.41
CA THR A 332 -13.04 11.10 14.46
C THR A 332 -12.26 9.85 14.03
N MET A 333 -12.42 8.75 14.76
CA MET A 333 -11.76 7.48 14.50
C MET A 333 -12.81 6.36 14.37
N VAL A 334 -12.49 5.35 13.58
CA VAL A 334 -13.28 4.12 13.48
C VAL A 334 -12.36 2.93 13.70
N GLN A 335 -12.80 2.02 14.58
CA GLN A 335 -12.22 0.69 14.67
C GLN A 335 -13.07 -0.26 13.83
N GLU A 336 -12.52 -0.67 12.68
CA GLU A 336 -13.22 -1.47 11.68
C GLU A 336 -13.78 -2.76 12.30
N HIS A 337 -15.00 -3.11 11.90
CA HIS A 337 -15.76 -4.26 12.43
C HIS A 337 -16.07 -4.22 13.93
N VAL A 338 -15.80 -3.10 14.61
CA VAL A 338 -16.07 -2.93 16.05
C VAL A 338 -17.01 -1.75 16.29
N ARG A 339 -16.52 -0.51 16.16
CA ARG A 339 -17.27 0.70 16.50
C ARG A 339 -16.61 1.98 15.98
N TRP A 340 -17.41 3.02 15.87
CA TRP A 340 -16.93 4.41 15.80
C TRP A 340 -16.52 4.90 17.19
N LEU A 341 -15.53 5.80 17.24
CA LEU A 341 -15.06 6.48 18.46
C LEU A 341 -15.57 7.92 18.45
N ASP A 342 -16.86 8.09 18.16
CA ASP A 342 -17.51 9.36 17.81
C ASP A 342 -18.51 9.85 18.87
N ALA A 343 -18.45 9.25 20.06
CA ALA A 343 -19.30 9.62 21.19
C ALA A 343 -19.13 11.11 21.54
N GLU A 344 -20.25 11.77 21.82
CA GLU A 344 -20.27 13.18 22.17
C GLU A 344 -19.41 13.47 23.40
N GLY A 345 -18.57 14.50 23.32
CA GLY A 345 -17.62 14.86 24.38
C GLY A 345 -16.35 14.00 24.46
N SER A 346 -16.18 13.00 23.59
CA SER A 346 -14.94 12.22 23.50
C SER A 346 -13.75 13.07 23.04
N SER A 347 -12.56 12.78 23.57
CA SER A 347 -11.29 13.38 23.11
C SER A 347 -10.91 12.99 21.69
N THR A 348 -11.59 12.02 21.10
CA THR A 348 -11.42 11.57 19.70
C THR A 348 -12.34 12.29 18.72
N VAL A 349 -13.12 13.30 19.14
CA VAL A 349 -14.06 14.04 18.29
C VAL A 349 -13.63 15.50 18.17
N GLN A 350 -13.55 15.98 16.93
CA GLN A 350 -13.30 17.38 16.60
C GLN A 350 -14.33 17.86 15.56
N ASP A 351 -15.14 18.85 15.92
CA ASP A 351 -16.19 19.40 15.06
C ASP A 351 -15.80 20.77 14.50
N PHE A 352 -15.92 20.93 13.19
CA PHE A 352 -15.65 22.18 12.49
C PHE A 352 -16.85 22.61 11.65
N SER A 353 -17.26 23.88 11.80
CA SER A 353 -18.25 24.47 10.89
C SER A 353 -17.62 24.73 9.53
N VAL A 354 -18.22 24.20 8.48
CA VAL A 354 -17.76 24.36 7.10
C VAL A 354 -18.95 24.67 6.19
N SER A 355 -18.78 25.72 5.39
CA SER A 355 -19.72 26.11 4.35
C SER A 355 -19.35 25.42 3.05
N VAL A 356 -20.29 24.69 2.46
CA VAL A 356 -20.13 24.05 1.15
C VAL A 356 -20.80 24.91 0.11
N THR A 357 -20.04 25.39 -0.87
CA THR A 357 -20.56 26.15 -2.00
C THR A 357 -20.92 25.22 -3.16
N PRO A 358 -21.84 25.62 -4.07
CA PRO A 358 -22.07 24.87 -5.30
C PRO A 358 -20.77 24.68 -6.07
N CYS A 359 -20.62 23.57 -6.80
CA CYS A 359 -19.52 23.44 -7.75
C CYS A 359 -19.57 24.65 -8.70
N GLY A 360 -18.49 25.42 -8.79
CA GLY A 360 -18.37 26.46 -9.81
C GLY A 360 -18.59 25.83 -11.19
N GLY A 361 -19.58 26.34 -11.92
CA GLY A 361 -19.86 25.91 -13.30
C GLY A 361 -18.85 26.44 -14.29
#